data_AF-A0A1G1P6S9-F1
#
_entry.id   AF-A0A1G1P6S9-F1
#
_cell.length_a   1.000
_cell.length_b   1.000
_cell.length_c   1.000
_cell.angle_alpha   90.00
_cell.angle_beta   90.00
_cell.angle_gamma   90.00
#
_symmetry.space_group_name_H-M   'P 1'
#
loop_
_entity.id
_entity.type
_entity.pdbx_description
1 polymer ?
#
loop_
_entity_poly.entity_id
_entity_poly.type
_entity_poly.pdbx_seq_one_letter_code
_entity_poly.pdbx_strand_id
1 'polypeptide(L)'
;MQQTQNPYRKHLFVCTNRREGEAACCARRGSEALRDALKQSVKTHGLDGVVRVSQSGCQGLCEQGPNVMVFPDGYWYHHVGPDDLDAIIHAHLLPLVANSPSSPIRAVLFDLGNTLLPFNHLRAARALAPYAGRTPESLYQSFFDSPIQQDHDEGRMSGRAFYEAVRQTYELTCTYEQFVPIWNDIFWEDEAMTALVGRLKHRCRLVGISNTNQLHFEHVRERYPVVRQVPTWVLSYEA
;
A
#
# COMPACT_ATOMS: atom_id res chain seq x y z
N MET A 1 -42.81 12.21 4.66
CA MET A 1 -41.38 12.49 4.95
C MET A 1 -40.54 11.45 4.25
N GLN A 2 -39.46 11.86 3.60
CA GLN A 2 -38.44 10.93 3.07
C GLN A 2 -37.24 11.00 4.01
N GLN A 3 -36.68 9.84 4.34
CA GLN A 3 -35.53 9.70 5.24
C GLN A 3 -34.37 9.12 4.43
N THR A 4 -33.18 9.70 4.58
CA THR A 4 -31.93 9.17 4.03
C THR A 4 -30.94 8.89 5.15
N GLN A 5 -29.99 8.01 4.90
CA GLN A 5 -28.95 7.68 5.86
C GLN A 5 -27.92 8.82 5.94
N ASN A 6 -27.47 9.15 7.15
CA ASN A 6 -26.38 10.10 7.35
C ASN A 6 -25.10 9.54 6.69
N PRO A 7 -24.48 10.26 5.73
CA PRO A 7 -23.29 9.75 5.03
C PRO A 7 -22.02 9.78 5.88
N TYR A 8 -22.02 10.49 7.01
CA TYR A 8 -20.84 10.65 7.87
C TYR A 8 -20.81 9.60 8.98
N ARG A 9 -19.63 9.00 9.22
CA ARG A 9 -19.39 8.08 10.34
C ARG A 9 -19.35 8.79 11.68
N LYS A 10 -18.83 10.03 11.72
CA LYS A 10 -18.79 10.89 12.90
C LYS A 10 -19.25 12.30 12.60
N HIS A 11 -19.78 12.96 13.63
CA HIS A 11 -20.10 14.37 13.62
C HIS A 11 -19.50 15.05 14.85
N LEU A 12 -18.69 16.09 14.66
CA LEU A 12 -18.26 16.99 15.72
C LEU A 12 -19.14 18.24 15.71
N PHE A 13 -19.92 18.42 16.77
CA PHE A 13 -20.73 19.62 16.98
C PHE A 13 -19.97 20.60 17.88
N VAL A 14 -19.52 21.70 17.29
CA VAL A 14 -18.82 22.77 18.01
C VAL A 14 -19.83 23.84 18.40
N CYS A 15 -19.98 24.08 19.70
CA CYS A 15 -20.87 25.12 20.19
C CYS A 15 -20.30 26.49 19.82
N THR A 16 -20.96 27.20 18.91
CA THR A 16 -20.59 28.58 18.52
C THR A 16 -21.62 29.61 18.99
N ASN A 17 -22.40 29.25 20.01
CA ASN A 17 -23.42 30.14 20.55
C ASN A 17 -22.81 31.46 21.06
N ARG A 18 -23.46 32.57 20.69
CA ARG A 18 -23.16 33.93 21.14
C ARG A 18 -24.35 34.47 21.92
N ARG A 19 -24.11 35.01 23.10
CA ARG A 19 -25.12 35.68 23.93
C ARG A 19 -24.89 37.18 23.91
N GLU A 20 -25.96 37.94 24.12
CA GLU A 20 -25.91 39.39 24.39
C GLU A 20 -25.53 39.64 25.86
N GLY A 21 -25.14 40.87 26.20
CA GLY A 21 -24.77 41.25 27.58
C GLY A 21 -23.46 40.63 28.05
N GLU A 22 -23.34 40.23 29.32
CA GLU A 22 -22.10 39.68 29.90
C GLU A 22 -22.12 38.16 30.08
N ALA A 23 -23.22 37.49 29.71
CA ALA A 23 -23.37 36.06 29.92
C ALA A 23 -22.29 35.23 29.20
N ALA A 24 -21.76 34.22 29.90
CA ALA A 24 -20.77 33.31 29.34
C ALA A 24 -21.31 32.59 28.09
N CYS A 25 -20.51 32.55 27.02
CA CYS A 25 -20.83 31.84 25.80
C CYS A 25 -19.56 31.40 25.05
N CYS A 26 -19.65 30.28 24.34
CA CYS A 26 -18.50 29.67 23.66
C CYS A 26 -17.89 30.59 22.59
N ALA A 27 -18.71 31.37 21.88
CA ALA A 27 -18.22 32.27 20.83
C ALA A 27 -17.22 33.31 21.36
N ARG A 28 -17.44 33.83 22.57
CA ARG A 28 -16.51 34.78 23.22
C ARG A 28 -15.23 34.13 23.74
N ARG A 29 -15.18 32.80 23.76
CA ARG A 29 -14.02 31.99 24.14
C ARG A 29 -13.30 31.39 22.92
N GLY A 30 -13.54 31.93 21.73
CA GLY A 30 -12.83 31.53 20.51
C GLY A 30 -13.34 30.26 19.84
N SER A 31 -14.54 29.77 20.17
CA SER A 31 -15.08 28.52 19.60
C SER A 31 -15.25 28.55 18.07
N GLU A 32 -15.36 29.73 17.47
CA GLU A 32 -15.47 29.89 16.01
C GLU A 32 -14.13 29.55 15.33
N ALA A 33 -13.02 30.07 15.84
CA ALA A 33 -11.68 29.71 15.39
C ALA A 33 -11.37 28.23 15.65
N LEU A 34 -11.79 27.70 16.81
CA LEU A 34 -11.68 26.27 17.14
C LEU A 34 -12.38 25.38 16.10
N ARG A 35 -13.61 25.74 15.72
CA ARG A 35 -14.38 25.01 14.70
C ARG A 35 -13.65 24.99 13.36
N ASP A 36 -13.09 26.12 12.97
CA ASP A 36 -12.43 26.25 11.67
C ASP A 36 -11.09 25.50 11.64
N ALA A 37 -10.36 25.49 12.75
CA ALA A 37 -9.18 24.65 12.94
C ALA A 37 -9.51 23.15 12.88
N LEU A 38 -10.58 22.69 13.55
CA LEU A 38 -11.05 21.31 13.48
C LEU A 38 -11.46 20.91 12.05
N LYS A 39 -12.16 21.79 11.32
CA LYS A 39 -12.49 21.57 9.91
C LYS A 39 -11.25 21.41 9.05
N GLN A 40 -10.25 22.28 9.24
CA GLN A 40 -9.01 22.21 8.48
C GLN A 40 -8.27 20.91 8.79
N SER A 41 -8.19 20.51 10.06
CA SER A 41 -7.50 19.28 10.44
C SER A 41 -8.18 18.03 9.89
N VAL A 42 -9.52 17.96 9.89
CA VAL A 42 -10.27 16.88 9.22
C VAL A 42 -9.92 16.77 7.73
N LYS A 43 -9.79 17.90 7.03
CA LYS A 43 -9.37 17.91 5.62
C LYS A 43 -7.94 17.44 5.45
N THR A 44 -7.01 17.96 6.26
CA THR A 44 -5.58 17.59 6.21
C THR A 44 -5.37 16.09 6.42
N HIS A 45 -6.19 15.45 7.26
CA HIS A 45 -6.15 14.01 7.51
C HIS A 45 -6.93 13.16 6.51
N GLY A 46 -7.46 13.75 5.42
CA GLY A 46 -8.22 13.01 4.40
C GLY A 46 -9.54 12.45 4.90
N LEU A 47 -10.12 13.04 5.95
CA LEU A 47 -11.35 12.58 6.59
C LEU A 47 -12.61 13.32 6.07
N ASP A 48 -12.45 14.18 5.06
CA ASP A 48 -13.57 14.83 4.37
C ASP A 48 -14.50 13.76 3.75
N GLY A 49 -15.81 13.94 3.87
CA GLY A 49 -16.81 12.93 3.50
C GLY A 49 -17.07 11.82 4.53
N VAL A 50 -16.14 11.55 5.46
CA VAL A 50 -16.31 10.54 6.53
C VAL A 50 -16.65 11.18 7.88
N VAL A 51 -16.05 12.34 8.17
CA VAL A 51 -16.28 13.12 9.38
C VAL A 51 -16.87 14.48 9.02
N ARG A 52 -17.92 14.90 9.73
CA ARG A 52 -18.50 16.24 9.60
C ARG A 52 -18.20 17.09 10.82
N VAL A 53 -17.68 18.29 10.63
CA VAL A 53 -17.58 19.31 11.69
C VAL A 53 -18.63 20.39 11.42
N SER A 54 -19.58 20.56 12.34
CA SER A 54 -20.63 21.58 12.23
C SER A 54 -20.69 22.48 13.44
N GLN A 55 -21.24 23.67 13.21
CA GLN A 55 -21.64 24.57 14.28
C GLN A 55 -22.91 24.06 14.97
N SER A 56 -23.03 24.33 16.27
CA SER A 56 -24.26 24.15 17.04
C SER A 56 -24.60 25.38 17.86
N GLY A 57 -25.87 25.47 18.28
CA GLY A 57 -26.31 26.38 19.34
C GLY A 57 -25.76 25.99 20.72
N CYS A 58 -26.28 26.66 21.76
CA CYS A 58 -25.85 26.42 23.14
C CYS A 58 -26.11 24.97 23.54
N GLN A 59 -25.05 24.26 23.95
CA GLN A 59 -25.14 22.88 24.42
C GLN A 59 -25.44 22.76 25.93
N GLY A 60 -25.63 23.88 26.64
CA GLY A 60 -25.94 23.91 28.08
C GLY A 60 -24.73 24.14 29.00
N LEU A 61 -23.49 23.98 28.50
CA LEU A 61 -22.25 24.17 29.27
C LEU A 61 -21.43 25.41 28.83
N CYS A 62 -22.08 26.49 28.40
CA CYS A 62 -21.35 27.67 27.93
C CYS A 62 -20.43 28.31 29.00
N GLU A 63 -20.73 28.11 30.28
CA GLU A 63 -19.87 28.55 31.40
C GLU A 63 -18.54 27.79 31.46
N GLN A 64 -18.49 26.58 30.89
CA GLN A 64 -17.30 25.74 30.77
C GLN A 64 -16.79 25.68 29.32
N GLY A 65 -17.29 26.54 28.42
CA GLY A 65 -16.89 26.51 27.01
C GLY A 65 -15.43 26.89 26.75
N PRO A 66 -14.92 26.68 25.52
CA PRO A 66 -15.60 26.13 24.34
C PRO A 66 -15.97 24.65 24.46
N ASN A 67 -17.10 24.26 23.85
CA ASN A 67 -17.61 22.89 23.92
C ASN A 67 -17.65 22.19 22.55
N VAL A 68 -17.27 20.92 22.53
CA VAL A 68 -17.30 20.05 21.35
C VAL A 68 -17.96 18.73 21.71
N MET A 69 -18.98 18.32 20.97
CA MET A 69 -19.63 17.02 21.12
C MET A 69 -19.27 16.11 19.95
N VAL A 70 -18.87 14.87 20.25
CA VAL A 70 -18.57 13.83 19.26
C VAL A 70 -19.75 12.87 19.18
N PHE A 71 -20.39 12.81 18.03
CA PHE A 71 -21.53 11.94 17.75
C PHE A 71 -21.16 10.87 16.72
N PRO A 72 -21.62 9.61 16.84
CA PRO A 72 -22.59 9.09 17.81
C PRO A 72 -22.00 8.66 19.16
N ASP A 73 -20.71 8.87 19.41
CA ASP A 73 -20.02 8.30 20.57
C ASP A 73 -20.45 8.90 21.92
N GLY A 74 -21.06 10.09 21.91
CA GLY A 74 -21.56 10.74 23.11
C GLY A 74 -20.50 11.42 23.95
N TYR A 75 -19.26 11.58 23.46
CA TYR A 75 -18.23 12.33 24.16
C TYR A 75 -18.51 13.83 24.09
N TRP A 76 -18.35 14.49 25.23
CA TRP A 76 -18.54 15.93 25.36
C TRP A 76 -17.30 16.56 25.99
N TYR A 77 -16.60 17.35 25.21
CA TYR A 77 -15.44 18.11 25.63
C TYR A 77 -15.84 19.54 25.99
N HIS A 78 -15.28 20.05 27.08
CA HIS A 78 -15.42 21.42 27.56
C HIS A 78 -14.03 22.02 27.79
N HIS A 79 -13.94 23.35 27.91
CA HIS A 79 -12.69 24.10 28.03
C HIS A 79 -11.69 23.84 26.89
N VAL A 80 -12.20 23.48 25.70
CA VAL A 80 -11.35 23.06 24.58
C VAL A 80 -10.56 24.25 24.03
N GLY A 81 -9.22 24.13 24.07
CA GLY A 81 -8.27 25.05 23.47
C GLY A 81 -7.62 24.48 22.20
N PRO A 82 -6.76 25.27 21.53
CA PRO A 82 -6.00 24.86 20.35
C PRO A 82 -5.12 23.60 20.56
N ASP A 83 -4.59 23.41 21.77
CA ASP A 83 -3.68 22.29 22.04
C ASP A 83 -4.43 20.96 22.23
N ASP A 84 -5.76 21.00 22.42
CA ASP A 84 -6.60 19.82 22.64
C ASP A 84 -7.10 19.18 21.33
N LEU A 85 -6.98 19.87 20.19
CA LEU A 85 -7.53 19.37 18.91
C LEU A 85 -6.88 18.04 18.54
N ASP A 86 -5.56 17.93 18.65
CA ASP A 86 -4.83 16.72 18.29
C ASP A 86 -5.30 15.55 19.16
N ALA A 87 -5.48 15.75 20.47
CA ALA A 87 -5.99 14.72 21.35
C ALA A 87 -7.41 14.24 20.94
N ILE A 88 -8.31 15.16 20.61
CA ILE A 88 -9.67 14.85 20.15
C ILE A 88 -9.64 14.09 18.81
N ILE A 89 -8.80 14.51 17.87
CA ILE A 89 -8.66 13.90 16.55
C ILE A 89 -8.06 12.49 16.67
N HIS A 90 -6.99 12.34 17.44
CA HIS A 90 -6.34 11.06 17.68
C HIS A 90 -7.28 10.07 18.37
N ALA A 91 -8.07 10.53 19.36
CA ALA A 91 -8.98 9.66 20.09
C ALA A 91 -10.16 9.18 19.23
N HIS A 92 -10.76 10.06 18.42
CA HIS A 92 -12.06 9.78 17.79
C HIS A 92 -12.02 9.60 16.28
N LEU A 93 -11.05 10.22 15.60
CA LEU A 93 -11.08 10.37 14.14
C LEU A 93 -10.01 9.56 13.43
N LEU A 94 -8.78 9.49 13.96
CA LEU A 94 -7.74 8.63 13.40
C LEU A 94 -8.10 7.13 13.37
N PRO A 95 -8.84 6.58 14.37
CA PRO A 95 -9.33 5.21 14.26
C PRO A 95 -10.27 4.99 13.06
N LEU A 96 -10.84 6.04 12.46
CA LEU A 96 -11.65 5.92 11.24
C LEU A 96 -10.79 5.76 9.99
N VAL A 97 -9.59 6.36 9.98
CA VAL A 97 -8.56 6.13 8.94
C VAL A 97 -8.03 4.70 9.04
N ALA A 98 -7.86 4.20 10.27
CA ALA A 98 -7.38 2.85 10.55
C ALA A 98 -8.43 1.74 10.35
N ASN A 99 -9.70 2.09 10.08
CA ASN A 99 -10.80 1.13 9.98
C ASN A 99 -11.51 1.14 8.62
N SER A 100 -10.77 0.66 7.63
CA SER A 100 -11.21 -0.43 6.74
C SER A 100 -10.09 -1.49 6.68
N PRO A 101 -10.17 -2.69 7.29
CA PRO A 101 -11.01 -3.21 8.37
C PRO A 101 -10.23 -3.40 9.70
N SER A 102 -10.99 -3.43 10.82
CA SER A 102 -10.58 -3.52 12.24
C SER A 102 -10.00 -4.85 12.70
N SER A 103 -9.30 -5.59 11.83
CA SER A 103 -8.52 -6.77 12.24
C SER A 103 -7.04 -6.42 12.11
N PRO A 104 -6.18 -6.80 13.08
CA PRO A 104 -4.74 -6.70 12.87
C PRO A 104 -4.42 -7.41 11.56
N ILE A 105 -3.64 -6.77 10.68
CA ILE A 105 -3.23 -7.37 9.41
C ILE A 105 -2.55 -8.70 9.73
N ARG A 106 -3.23 -9.82 9.44
CA ARG A 106 -2.74 -11.16 9.78
C ARG A 106 -1.76 -11.68 8.76
N ALA A 107 -1.87 -11.22 7.52
CA ALA A 107 -1.00 -11.60 6.44
C ALA A 107 -0.76 -10.43 5.47
N VAL A 108 0.43 -10.40 4.87
CA VAL A 108 0.79 -9.54 3.74
C VAL A 108 1.20 -10.44 2.58
N LEU A 109 0.60 -10.18 1.43
CA LEU A 109 0.87 -10.88 0.18
C LEU A 109 1.80 -10.00 -0.65
N PHE A 110 2.88 -10.58 -1.16
CA PHE A 110 3.87 -9.90 -2.00
C PHE A 110 3.91 -10.50 -3.39
N ASP A 111 3.93 -9.65 -4.40
CA ASP A 111 4.48 -10.03 -5.70
C ASP A 111 6.02 -10.05 -5.64
N LEU A 112 6.67 -10.76 -6.56
CA LEU A 112 8.12 -10.80 -6.70
C LEU A 112 8.64 -9.61 -7.49
N GLY A 113 8.28 -9.53 -8.78
CA GLY A 113 8.86 -8.60 -9.74
C GLY A 113 8.40 -7.16 -9.51
N ASN A 114 9.33 -6.21 -9.45
CA ASN A 114 9.09 -4.78 -9.19
C ASN A 114 8.38 -4.47 -7.85
N THR A 115 8.14 -5.49 -7.02
CA THR A 115 7.62 -5.35 -5.66
C THR A 115 8.70 -5.72 -4.65
N LEU A 116 9.16 -6.99 -4.65
CA LEU A 116 10.25 -7.43 -3.76
C LEU A 116 11.62 -7.25 -4.40
N LEU A 117 11.71 -7.49 -5.71
CA LEU A 117 12.94 -7.34 -6.48
C LEU A 117 12.64 -6.53 -7.73
N PRO A 118 13.27 -5.36 -7.90
CA PRO A 118 13.33 -4.71 -9.20
C PRO A 118 13.92 -5.66 -10.26
N PHE A 119 13.40 -5.60 -11.48
CA PHE A 119 13.93 -6.40 -12.58
C PHE A 119 13.83 -5.70 -13.93
N ASN A 120 14.65 -6.16 -14.88
CA ASN A 120 14.62 -5.68 -16.26
C ASN A 120 15.11 -6.74 -17.25
N HIS A 121 14.18 -7.27 -18.05
CA HIS A 121 14.45 -8.27 -19.09
C HIS A 121 15.42 -7.79 -20.19
N LEU A 122 15.56 -6.49 -20.40
CA LEU A 122 16.52 -5.93 -21.36
C LEU A 122 17.97 -6.30 -20.99
N ARG A 123 18.26 -6.61 -19.72
CA ARG A 123 19.57 -7.12 -19.29
C ARG A 123 19.88 -8.47 -19.94
N ALA A 124 18.95 -9.41 -19.87
CA ALA A 124 19.08 -10.71 -20.55
C ALA A 124 19.13 -10.53 -22.07
N ALA A 125 18.30 -9.66 -22.64
CA ALA A 125 18.31 -9.39 -24.08
C ALA A 125 19.68 -8.90 -24.57
N ARG A 126 20.30 -7.95 -23.84
CA ARG A 126 21.63 -7.41 -24.14
C ARG A 126 22.72 -8.46 -24.06
N ALA A 127 22.65 -9.34 -23.07
CA ALA A 127 23.62 -10.39 -22.87
C ALA A 127 23.45 -11.57 -23.86
N LEU A 128 22.23 -11.82 -24.34
CA LEU A 128 21.95 -12.84 -25.36
C LEU A 128 22.20 -12.37 -26.80
N ALA A 129 22.10 -11.06 -27.05
CA ALA A 129 22.28 -10.47 -28.39
C ALA A 129 23.53 -10.94 -29.16
N PRO A 130 24.74 -11.02 -28.56
CA PRO A 130 25.92 -11.54 -29.25
C PRO A 130 25.80 -13.01 -29.67
N TYR A 131 25.06 -13.83 -28.91
CA TYR A 131 24.86 -15.24 -29.22
C TYR A 131 23.80 -15.48 -30.29
N ALA A 132 22.91 -14.50 -30.52
CA ALA A 132 21.85 -14.55 -31.52
C ALA A 132 22.22 -13.86 -32.83
N GLY A 133 23.30 -13.06 -32.85
CA GLY A 133 23.61 -12.18 -33.98
C GLY A 133 22.53 -11.11 -34.23
N ARG A 134 21.78 -10.71 -33.19
CA ARG A 134 20.65 -9.77 -33.26
C ARG A 134 20.87 -8.57 -32.34
N THR A 135 20.14 -7.47 -32.55
CA THR A 135 20.14 -6.35 -31.61
C THR A 135 19.37 -6.71 -30.34
N PRO A 136 19.75 -6.15 -29.17
CA PRO A 136 19.01 -6.36 -27.92
C PRO A 136 17.54 -5.99 -28.02
N GLU A 137 17.20 -4.92 -28.75
CA GLU A 137 15.84 -4.42 -28.91
C GLU A 137 15.00 -5.38 -29.76
N SER A 138 15.55 -5.89 -30.87
CA SER A 138 14.87 -6.87 -31.72
C SER A 138 14.64 -8.19 -30.97
N LEU A 139 15.64 -8.63 -30.21
CA LEU A 139 15.54 -9.82 -29.39
C LEU A 139 14.49 -9.60 -28.29
N TYR A 140 14.51 -8.43 -27.63
CA TYR A 140 13.56 -8.11 -26.58
C TYR A 140 12.11 -8.13 -27.09
N GLN A 141 11.83 -7.42 -28.20
CA GLN A 141 10.48 -7.27 -28.76
C GLN A 141 9.89 -8.58 -29.29
N SER A 142 10.73 -9.52 -29.71
CA SER A 142 10.28 -10.78 -30.31
C SER A 142 10.19 -11.93 -29.32
N PHE A 143 10.89 -11.83 -28.18
CA PHE A 143 11.04 -12.92 -27.21
C PHE A 143 10.26 -12.70 -25.93
N PHE A 144 10.33 -11.50 -25.34
CA PHE A 144 9.60 -11.24 -24.11
C PHE A 144 8.12 -11.05 -24.43
N ASP A 145 7.26 -11.65 -23.61
CA ASP A 145 5.81 -11.82 -23.84
C ASP A 145 5.45 -12.78 -25.00
N SER A 146 6.39 -13.61 -25.44
CA SER A 146 6.11 -14.67 -26.43
C SER A 146 5.39 -15.87 -25.80
N PRO A 147 4.67 -16.69 -26.60
CA PRO A 147 4.05 -17.92 -26.12
C PRO A 147 5.05 -18.89 -25.48
N ILE A 148 6.31 -18.91 -25.96
CA ILE A 148 7.37 -19.76 -25.42
C ILE A 148 7.72 -19.35 -23.99
N GLN A 149 7.79 -18.03 -23.71
CA GLN A 149 7.99 -17.53 -22.36
C GLN A 149 6.79 -17.88 -21.47
N GLN A 150 5.58 -17.65 -21.96
CA GLN A 150 4.36 -17.94 -21.19
C GLN A 150 4.28 -19.42 -20.77
N ASP A 151 4.58 -20.35 -21.68
CA ASP A 151 4.60 -21.77 -21.36
C ASP A 151 5.67 -22.13 -20.30
N HIS A 152 6.78 -21.40 -20.27
CA HIS A 152 7.80 -21.57 -19.24
C HIS A 152 7.37 -21.00 -17.89
N ASP A 153 6.80 -19.79 -17.88
CA ASP A 153 6.31 -19.12 -16.68
C ASP A 153 5.08 -19.84 -16.06
N GLU A 154 4.30 -20.55 -16.86
CA GLU A 154 3.17 -21.37 -16.39
C GLU A 154 3.56 -22.83 -16.11
N GLY A 155 4.86 -23.16 -16.14
CA GLY A 155 5.36 -24.50 -15.80
C GLY A 155 5.04 -25.61 -16.81
N ARG A 156 4.42 -25.28 -17.96
CA ARG A 156 4.20 -26.22 -19.08
C ARG A 156 5.50 -26.63 -19.76
N MET A 157 6.56 -25.85 -19.58
CA MET A 157 7.85 -26.07 -20.21
C MET A 157 8.99 -26.05 -19.19
N SER A 158 9.75 -27.14 -19.12
CA SER A 158 10.96 -27.21 -18.29
C SER A 158 12.01 -26.20 -18.74
N GLY A 159 12.91 -25.79 -17.83
CA GLY A 159 13.98 -24.84 -18.18
C GLY A 159 14.88 -25.28 -19.34
N ARG A 160 15.12 -26.59 -19.49
CA ARG A 160 15.90 -27.13 -20.62
C ARG A 160 15.12 -27.09 -21.93
N ALA A 161 13.85 -27.49 -21.91
CA ALA A 161 12.98 -27.39 -23.08
C ALA A 161 12.77 -25.93 -23.53
N PHE A 162 12.65 -25.01 -22.56
CA PHE A 162 12.60 -23.58 -22.82
C PHE A 162 13.84 -23.08 -23.53
N TYR A 163 15.03 -23.40 -23.00
CA TYR A 163 16.28 -23.07 -23.68
C TYR A 163 16.36 -23.65 -25.10
N GLU A 164 15.96 -24.92 -25.30
CA GLU A 164 16.00 -25.55 -26.63
C GLU A 164 15.06 -24.84 -27.62
N ALA A 165 13.85 -24.48 -27.19
CA ALA A 165 12.90 -23.72 -28.00
C ALA A 165 13.45 -22.33 -28.37
N VAL A 166 13.94 -21.57 -27.38
CA VAL A 166 14.54 -20.24 -27.60
C VAL A 166 15.76 -20.35 -28.51
N ARG A 167 16.62 -21.36 -28.30
CA ARG A 167 17.78 -21.62 -29.14
C ARG A 167 17.39 -21.87 -30.59
N GLN A 168 16.35 -22.66 -30.83
CA GLN A 168 15.87 -22.95 -32.17
C GLN A 168 15.24 -21.71 -32.84
N THR A 169 14.42 -20.95 -32.11
CA THR A 169 13.72 -19.77 -32.64
C THR A 169 14.65 -18.61 -32.97
N TYR A 170 15.65 -18.36 -32.12
CA TYR A 170 16.56 -17.22 -32.26
C TYR A 170 17.98 -17.60 -32.70
N GLU A 171 18.17 -18.87 -33.08
CA GLU A 171 19.45 -19.42 -33.55
C GLU A 171 20.59 -19.18 -32.54
N LEU A 172 20.30 -19.31 -31.25
CA LEU A 172 21.29 -19.04 -30.21
C LEU A 172 22.47 -20.01 -30.30
N THR A 173 23.68 -19.44 -30.18
CA THR A 173 24.94 -20.19 -30.20
C THR A 173 25.45 -20.57 -28.81
N CYS A 174 24.91 -19.98 -27.74
CA CYS A 174 25.29 -20.32 -26.35
C CYS A 174 24.81 -21.70 -25.92
N THR A 175 25.52 -22.33 -24.99
CA THR A 175 25.08 -23.56 -24.32
C THR A 175 24.03 -23.27 -23.24
N TYR A 176 23.36 -24.31 -22.74
CA TYR A 176 22.41 -24.18 -21.63
C TYR A 176 23.05 -23.58 -20.37
N GLU A 177 24.27 -24.00 -20.08
CA GLU A 177 25.06 -23.57 -18.91
C GLU A 177 25.47 -22.10 -19.02
N GLN A 178 25.65 -21.59 -20.24
CA GLN A 178 25.89 -20.17 -20.50
C GLN A 178 24.58 -19.36 -20.47
N PHE A 179 23.48 -19.94 -20.94
CA PHE A 179 22.17 -19.29 -21.00
C PHE A 179 21.59 -19.03 -19.61
N VAL A 180 21.62 -20.00 -18.69
CA VAL A 180 20.95 -19.92 -17.38
C VAL A 180 21.41 -18.71 -16.55
N PRO A 181 22.72 -18.43 -16.38
CA PRO A 181 23.16 -17.22 -15.67
C PRO A 181 22.71 -15.92 -16.34
N ILE A 182 22.71 -15.87 -17.67
CA ILE A 182 22.28 -14.69 -18.44
C ILE A 182 20.78 -14.46 -18.25
N TRP A 183 19.98 -15.53 -18.34
CA TRP A 183 18.54 -15.50 -18.16
C TRP A 183 18.18 -14.98 -16.77
N ASN A 184 18.90 -15.42 -15.74
CA ASN A 184 18.61 -15.09 -14.35
C ASN A 184 19.16 -13.73 -13.88
N ASP A 185 20.12 -13.14 -14.58
CA ASP A 185 20.71 -11.83 -14.24
C ASP A 185 19.83 -10.64 -14.67
N ILE A 186 18.53 -10.73 -14.39
CA ILE A 186 17.55 -9.67 -14.66
C ILE A 186 17.12 -8.93 -13.39
N PHE A 187 17.30 -9.54 -12.22
CA PHE A 187 16.92 -8.99 -10.91
C PHE A 187 18.09 -8.27 -10.22
N TRP A 188 17.79 -7.39 -9.28
CA TRP A 188 18.77 -6.85 -8.31
C TRP A 188 18.09 -6.57 -6.96
N GLU A 189 18.91 -6.37 -5.93
CA GLU A 189 18.41 -6.16 -4.56
C GLU A 189 17.86 -4.74 -4.37
N ASP A 190 16.74 -4.65 -3.66
CA ASP A 190 16.27 -3.43 -3.02
C ASP A 190 16.45 -3.58 -1.50
N GLU A 191 17.45 -2.90 -0.96
CA GLU A 191 17.80 -2.98 0.47
C GLU A 191 16.69 -2.43 1.38
N ALA A 192 15.97 -1.39 0.91
CA ALA A 192 14.90 -0.78 1.69
C ALA A 192 13.70 -1.74 1.81
N MET A 193 13.36 -2.41 0.70
CA MET A 193 12.35 -3.46 0.68
C MET A 193 12.78 -4.66 1.52
N THR A 194 14.04 -5.08 1.41
CA THR A 194 14.61 -6.16 2.25
C THR A 194 14.46 -5.84 3.74
N ALA A 195 14.80 -4.62 4.16
CA ALA A 195 14.65 -4.18 5.54
C ALA A 195 13.19 -4.10 5.99
N LEU A 196 12.28 -3.67 5.11
CA LEU A 196 10.84 -3.58 5.40
C LEU A 196 10.22 -4.97 5.60
N VAL A 197 10.47 -5.93 4.69
CA VAL A 197 10.05 -7.34 4.87
C VAL A 197 10.62 -7.92 6.17
N GLY A 198 11.88 -7.59 6.49
CA GLY A 198 12.51 -8.00 7.75
C GLY A 198 11.80 -7.51 9.01
N ARG A 199 11.14 -6.35 8.98
CA ARG A 199 10.29 -5.88 10.09
C ARG A 199 8.91 -6.54 10.06
N LEU A 200 8.33 -6.73 8.88
CA LEU A 200 6.98 -7.27 8.71
C LEU A 200 6.88 -8.74 9.12
N LYS A 201 7.92 -9.55 8.89
CA LYS A 201 7.93 -10.98 9.24
C LYS A 201 7.69 -11.27 10.73
N HIS A 202 7.92 -10.27 11.59
CA HIS A 202 7.68 -10.35 13.04
C HIS A 202 6.28 -9.88 13.47
N ARG A 203 5.50 -9.29 12.54
CA ARG A 203 4.20 -8.66 12.82
C ARG A 203 3.04 -9.37 12.14
N CYS A 204 3.28 -10.01 11.01
CA CYS A 204 2.26 -10.70 10.23
C CYS A 204 2.84 -11.87 9.44
N ARG A 205 1.97 -12.77 8.96
CA ARG A 205 2.36 -13.84 8.04
C ARG A 205 2.73 -13.24 6.69
N LEU A 206 3.85 -13.67 6.12
CA LEU A 206 4.25 -13.25 4.78
C LEU A 206 3.98 -14.37 3.78
N VAL A 207 3.39 -14.03 2.65
CA VAL A 207 3.12 -14.97 1.54
C VAL A 207 3.57 -14.30 0.24
N GLY A 208 4.38 -14.98 -0.55
CA GLY A 208 4.70 -14.56 -1.90
C GLY A 208 3.70 -15.18 -2.88
N ILE A 209 3.20 -14.40 -3.83
CA ILE A 209 2.35 -14.86 -4.93
C ILE A 209 2.91 -14.22 -6.18
N SER A 210 3.44 -15.01 -7.11
CA SER A 210 4.06 -14.44 -8.29
C SER A 210 3.97 -15.35 -9.51
N ASN A 211 3.79 -14.71 -10.67
CA ASN A 211 3.97 -15.34 -11.95
C ASN A 211 5.46 -15.32 -12.28
N THR A 212 6.08 -16.50 -12.34
CA THR A 212 7.51 -16.67 -12.57
C THR A 212 7.78 -18.09 -13.07
N ASN A 213 9.04 -18.43 -13.34
CA ASN A 213 9.44 -19.78 -13.71
C ASN A 213 10.44 -20.36 -12.70
N GLN A 214 10.63 -21.69 -12.80
CA GLN A 214 11.53 -22.43 -11.91
C GLN A 214 12.97 -21.87 -11.93
N LEU A 215 13.51 -21.52 -13.10
CA LEU A 215 14.89 -21.04 -13.22
C LEU A 215 15.10 -19.72 -12.49
N HIS A 216 14.19 -18.76 -12.69
CA HIS A 216 14.23 -17.48 -11.99
C HIS A 216 14.04 -17.68 -10.48
N PHE A 217 13.01 -18.44 -10.07
CA PHE A 217 12.66 -18.54 -8.67
C PHE A 217 13.76 -19.21 -7.83
N GLU A 218 14.33 -20.30 -8.31
CA GLU A 218 15.46 -20.97 -7.65
C GLU A 218 16.64 -20.01 -7.49
N HIS A 219 16.98 -19.27 -8.54
CA HIS A 219 18.07 -18.29 -8.53
C HIS A 219 17.83 -17.15 -7.54
N VAL A 220 16.65 -16.51 -7.57
CA VAL A 220 16.39 -15.37 -6.69
C VAL A 220 16.26 -15.79 -5.23
N ARG A 221 15.75 -17.00 -4.95
CA ARG A 221 15.67 -17.56 -3.60
C ARG A 221 17.05 -17.83 -3.02
N GLU A 222 17.98 -18.33 -3.83
CA GLU A 222 19.37 -18.56 -3.41
C GLU A 222 20.15 -17.24 -3.27
N ARG A 223 19.89 -16.25 -4.12
CA ARG A 223 20.66 -15.01 -4.15
C ARG A 223 20.16 -13.96 -3.15
N TYR A 224 18.87 -13.67 -3.13
CA TYR A 224 18.34 -12.47 -2.47
C TYR A 224 17.75 -12.74 -1.09
N PRO A 225 18.23 -12.06 -0.02
CA PRO A 225 17.71 -12.23 1.33
C PRO A 225 16.22 -11.94 1.46
N VAL A 226 15.68 -10.96 0.71
CA VAL A 226 14.25 -10.61 0.77
C VAL A 226 13.34 -11.79 0.42
N VAL A 227 13.73 -12.61 -0.56
CA VAL A 227 12.95 -13.78 -1.00
C VAL A 227 12.96 -14.87 0.08
N ARG A 228 14.10 -15.11 0.73
CA ARG A 228 14.25 -16.08 1.83
C ARG A 228 13.46 -15.69 3.08
N GLN A 229 13.20 -14.40 3.27
CA GLN A 229 12.42 -13.91 4.41
C GLN A 229 10.91 -14.17 4.25
N VAL A 230 10.45 -14.51 3.05
CA VAL A 230 9.07 -14.91 2.76
C VAL A 230 9.00 -16.45 2.77
N PRO A 231 8.39 -17.07 3.80
CA PRO A 231 8.49 -18.51 4.02
C PRO A 231 7.54 -19.35 3.16
N THR A 232 6.49 -18.74 2.62
CA THR A 232 5.46 -19.44 1.82
C THR A 232 5.32 -18.74 0.48
N TRP A 233 5.32 -19.52 -0.59
CA TRP A 233 5.16 -19.02 -1.96
C TRP A 233 4.05 -19.79 -2.67
N VAL A 234 3.32 -19.07 -3.53
CA VAL A 234 2.41 -19.61 -4.54
C VAL A 234 2.93 -19.14 -5.88
N LEU A 235 3.36 -20.08 -6.73
CA LEU A 235 4.12 -19.80 -7.94
C LEU A 235 3.36 -20.35 -9.14
N SER A 236 3.28 -19.56 -10.22
CA SER A 236 2.53 -19.95 -11.42
C SER A 236 2.98 -21.28 -12.03
N TYR A 237 4.27 -21.60 -11.96
CA TYR A 237 4.82 -22.84 -12.50
C TYR A 237 4.57 -24.09 -11.64
N GLU A 238 4.03 -23.93 -10.42
CA GLU A 238 3.69 -25.03 -9.51
C GLU A 238 2.18 -25.36 -9.48
N ALA A 239 1.36 -24.56 -10.17
CA ALA A 239 -0.10 -24.58 -10.10
C ALA A 239 -0.77 -25.54 -11.09
#